data_AF-A0ABD3G8N0-F1
#
_entry.id   AF-A0ABD3G8N0-F1
#
_cell.length_a   1.000
_cell.length_b   1.000
_cell.length_c   1.000
_cell.angle_alpha   90.00
_cell.angle_beta   90.00
_cell.angle_gamma   90.00
#
_symmetry.space_group_name_H-M   'P 1'
#
loop_
_entity.id
_entity.type
_entity.pdbx_description
1 polymer ?
#
loop_
_entity_poly.entity_id
_entity_poly.type
_entity_poly.pdbx_seq_one_letter_code
_entity_poly.pdbx_strand_id
1 'polypeptide(L)'
;MERFESFSKSNLAGITVFGVVVKTEYAVRGEIVARAQLVQQELATKQSSHPFHEIVSLNIGNPQSLGQQPVTFFCEVLALCDYPALLDKSETHALFSSDAIARAYKIVDSIPGRATGAYSHSQVMTMHQDLLLEPEQAFINVISEDMAPASSLSAIQLLF
;
A
#
# COMPACT_ATOMS: atom_id res chain seq x y z
N MET A 1 30.71 12.04 -17.42
CA MET A 1 29.54 11.44 -16.74
C MET A 1 30.10 10.45 -15.74
N GLU A 2 30.52 10.96 -14.58
CA GLU A 2 31.15 10.14 -13.54
C GLU A 2 30.09 9.25 -12.90
N ARG A 3 30.32 7.94 -13.01
CA ARG A 3 29.51 6.90 -12.38
C ARG A 3 29.82 6.99 -10.88
N PHE A 4 28.95 7.67 -10.13
CA PHE A 4 29.03 7.73 -8.67
C PHE A 4 29.19 6.31 -8.14
N GLU A 5 30.23 6.13 -7.32
CA GLU A 5 30.78 4.85 -6.95
C GLU A 5 29.73 3.93 -6.33
N SER A 6 29.80 2.67 -6.74
CA SER A 6 29.05 1.57 -6.16
C SER A 6 29.19 1.57 -4.65
N PHE A 7 28.08 1.33 -3.95
CA PHE A 7 28.01 0.90 -2.55
C PHE A 7 29.30 0.17 -2.10
N SER A 8 30.11 0.83 -1.27
CA SER A 8 31.37 0.26 -0.80
C SER A 8 31.08 -0.98 0.04
N LYS A 9 31.52 -2.15 -0.46
CA LYS A 9 31.43 -3.47 0.18
C LYS A 9 32.19 -3.58 1.52
N SER A 10 32.81 -2.52 2.01
CA SER A 10 33.74 -2.57 3.14
C SER A 10 33.10 -2.45 4.54
N ASN A 11 31.80 -2.18 4.67
CA ASN A 11 31.17 -1.93 5.99
C ASN A 11 30.36 -3.10 6.58
N LEU A 12 30.51 -4.33 6.06
CA LEU A 12 29.88 -5.55 6.59
C LEU A 12 30.87 -6.43 7.38
N ALA A 13 31.77 -5.83 8.17
CA ALA A 13 32.73 -6.59 8.96
C ALA A 13 31.99 -7.51 9.96
N GLY A 14 31.85 -8.80 9.61
CA GLY A 14 31.27 -9.85 10.46
C GLY A 14 29.86 -10.33 10.08
N ILE A 15 29.21 -9.82 9.03
CA ILE A 15 27.86 -10.25 8.62
C ILE A 15 27.91 -10.91 7.24
N THR A 16 27.62 -12.21 7.18
CA THR A 16 27.44 -12.93 5.91
C THR A 16 26.04 -12.65 5.38
N VAL A 17 25.95 -11.93 4.26
CA VAL A 17 24.70 -11.67 3.54
C VAL A 17 24.61 -12.62 2.34
N PHE A 18 23.43 -13.16 2.06
CA PHE A 18 23.21 -14.02 0.89
C PHE A 18 23.55 -13.28 -0.40
N GLY A 19 24.33 -13.91 -1.29
CA GLY A 19 24.80 -13.29 -2.53
C GLY A 19 23.70 -12.85 -3.49
N VAL A 20 22.50 -13.43 -3.39
CA VAL A 20 21.33 -12.97 -4.15
C VAL A 20 20.87 -11.59 -3.69
N VAL A 21 20.85 -11.31 -2.40
CA VAL A 21 20.46 -9.99 -1.84
C VAL A 21 21.43 -8.90 -2.30
N VAL A 22 22.73 -9.22 -2.34
CA VAL A 22 23.78 -8.28 -2.79
C VAL A 22 23.64 -7.94 -4.28
N LYS A 23 23.08 -8.84 -5.08
CA LYS A 23 22.89 -8.65 -6.54
C LYS A 23 21.53 -8.04 -6.90
N THR A 24 20.56 -8.06 -5.98
CA THR A 24 19.22 -7.54 -6.23
C THR A 24 19.23 -6.01 -6.27
N GLU A 25 18.62 -5.43 -7.29
CA GLU A 25 18.47 -3.98 -7.44
C GLU A 25 16.98 -3.59 -7.42
N TYR A 26 16.64 -2.53 -6.69
CA TYR A 26 15.30 -1.95 -6.66
C TYR A 26 15.34 -0.46 -7.00
N ALA A 27 15.45 -0.17 -8.30
CA ALA A 27 15.71 1.17 -8.82
C ALA A 27 14.65 2.21 -8.42
N VAL A 28 13.40 1.78 -8.25
CA VAL A 28 12.25 2.65 -7.90
C VAL A 28 12.45 3.34 -6.54
N ARG A 29 13.24 2.75 -5.62
CA ARG A 29 13.69 3.37 -4.37
C ARG A 29 15.22 3.34 -4.25
N GLY A 30 15.92 3.49 -5.37
CA GLY A 30 17.37 3.43 -5.45
C GLY A 30 18.06 4.78 -5.24
N GLU A 31 19.27 4.90 -5.79
CA GLU A 31 20.19 6.03 -5.58
C GLU A 31 19.59 7.41 -5.86
N ILE A 32 18.79 7.54 -6.92
CA ILE A 32 18.17 8.82 -7.28
C ILE A 32 17.26 9.32 -6.15
N VAL A 33 16.53 8.42 -5.51
CA VAL A 33 15.63 8.75 -4.39
C VAL A 33 16.46 9.14 -3.16
N ALA A 34 17.54 8.42 -2.88
CA ALA A 34 18.46 8.76 -1.78
C ALA A 34 19.07 10.15 -1.97
N ARG A 35 19.53 10.48 -3.18
CA ARG A 35 20.06 11.81 -3.49
C ARG A 35 18.99 12.89 -3.40
N ALA A 36 17.78 12.62 -3.87
CA ALA A 36 16.65 13.54 -3.76
C ALA A 36 16.32 13.87 -2.30
N GLN A 37 16.38 12.89 -1.39
CA GLN A 37 16.19 13.10 0.05
C GLN A 37 17.25 14.01 0.67
N LEU A 38 18.53 13.85 0.29
CA LEU A 38 19.61 14.73 0.74
C LEU A 38 19.37 16.18 0.27
N VAL A 39 19.01 16.36 -1.00
CA VAL A 39 18.68 17.70 -1.54
C VAL A 39 17.48 18.30 -0.82
N GLN A 40 16.45 17.50 -0.50
CA GLN A 40 15.30 17.96 0.28
C GLN A 40 15.69 18.44 1.69
N GLN A 41 16.64 17.78 2.35
CA GLN A 41 17.20 18.24 3.64
C GLN A 41 18.03 19.52 3.50
N GLU A 42 18.81 19.64 2.42
CA GLU A 42 19.57 20.86 2.11
C GLU A 42 18.63 22.06 1.88
N LEU A 43 17.53 21.88 1.13
CA LEU A 43 16.50 22.89 0.92
C LEU A 43 15.85 23.34 2.24
N ALA A 44 15.61 22.41 3.17
CA ALA A 44 14.99 22.71 4.46
C ALA A 44 15.91 23.50 5.41
N THR A 45 17.23 23.36 5.27
CA THR A 45 18.22 24.00 6.16
C THR A 45 18.83 25.27 5.58
N LYS A 46 18.95 25.36 4.25
CA LYS A 46 19.58 26.47 3.53
C LYS A 46 18.66 26.95 2.41
N GLN A 47 17.84 27.94 2.74
CA GLN A 47 17.01 28.63 1.76
C GLN A 47 17.91 29.22 0.66
N SER A 48 17.70 28.84 -0.60
CA SER A 48 18.51 29.22 -1.79
C SER A 48 19.79 28.41 -2.06
N SER A 49 19.93 27.21 -1.50
CA SER A 49 21.04 26.28 -1.84
C SER A 49 20.96 25.69 -3.25
N HIS A 50 19.78 25.69 -3.86
CA HIS A 50 19.48 25.12 -5.19
C HIS A 50 18.62 26.10 -6.01
N PRO A 51 18.57 25.97 -7.35
CA PRO A 51 17.76 26.83 -8.23
C PRO A 51 16.25 26.53 -8.19
N PHE A 52 15.79 25.70 -7.25
CA PHE A 52 14.40 25.30 -7.03
C PHE A 52 14.09 25.30 -5.53
N HIS A 53 12.80 25.30 -5.18
CA HIS A 53 12.35 25.40 -3.78
C HIS A 53 11.81 24.10 -3.21
N GLU A 54 11.49 23.12 -4.07
CA GLU A 54 10.92 21.84 -3.67
C GLU A 54 11.35 20.71 -4.60
N ILE A 55 11.21 19.47 -4.10
CA ILE A 55 11.39 18.24 -4.86
C ILE A 55 10.02 17.57 -5.00
N VAL A 56 9.60 17.29 -6.24
CA VAL A 56 8.37 16.55 -6.54
C VAL A 56 8.72 15.11 -6.93
N SER A 57 8.27 14.14 -6.14
CA SER A 57 8.56 12.71 -6.38
C SER A 57 7.63 12.13 -7.45
N LEU A 58 8.14 11.97 -8.67
CA LEU A 58 7.43 11.34 -9.81
C LEU A 58 7.95 9.94 -10.15
N ASN A 59 8.78 9.36 -9.28
CA ASN A 59 9.43 8.05 -9.48
C ASN A 59 8.55 6.85 -9.10
N ILE A 60 7.47 7.06 -8.34
CA ILE A 60 6.52 6.04 -7.89
C ILE A 60 5.10 6.51 -8.21
N GLY A 61 4.25 5.61 -8.69
CA GLY A 61 2.81 5.83 -8.82
C GLY A 61 2.13 5.95 -7.46
N ASN A 62 2.31 7.08 -6.78
CA ASN A 62 1.72 7.40 -5.48
C ASN A 62 0.84 8.66 -5.60
N PRO A 63 -0.34 8.54 -6.25
CA PRO A 63 -1.16 9.69 -6.62
C PRO A 63 -1.71 10.47 -5.42
N GLN A 64 -1.95 9.82 -4.27
CA GLN A 64 -2.40 10.50 -3.06
C GLN A 64 -1.34 11.46 -2.50
N SER A 65 -0.05 11.09 -2.56
CA SER A 65 1.04 12.02 -2.20
C SER A 65 1.17 13.21 -3.15
N LEU A 66 0.53 13.16 -4.32
CA LEU A 66 0.45 14.25 -5.29
C LEU A 66 -0.90 14.98 -5.27
N GLY A 67 -1.71 14.77 -4.22
CA GLY A 67 -2.94 15.53 -3.99
C GLY A 67 -4.22 14.85 -4.46
N GLN A 68 -4.17 13.62 -4.99
CA GLN A 68 -5.40 12.85 -5.25
C GLN A 68 -6.16 12.66 -3.93
N GLN A 69 -7.40 13.14 -3.88
CA GLN A 69 -8.26 12.93 -2.73
C GLN A 69 -8.63 11.44 -2.61
N PRO A 70 -8.64 10.88 -1.39
CA PRO A 70 -9.18 9.54 -1.17
C PRO A 70 -10.63 9.45 -1.63
N VAL A 71 -11.01 8.27 -2.13
CA VAL A 71 -12.41 8.02 -2.51
C VAL A 71 -13.23 7.84 -1.23
N THR A 72 -14.17 8.75 -0.99
CA THR A 72 -14.95 8.84 0.26
C THR A 72 -15.61 7.53 0.65
N PHE A 73 -16.29 6.85 -0.29
CA PHE A 73 -16.99 5.59 -0.03
C PHE A 73 -16.07 4.54 0.61
N PHE A 74 -14.85 4.35 0.11
CA PHE A 74 -13.92 3.37 0.68
C PHE A 74 -13.46 3.77 2.07
N CYS A 75 -13.20 5.06 2.31
CA CYS A 75 -12.82 5.56 3.62
C CYS A 75 -13.95 5.39 4.65
N GLU A 76 -15.20 5.66 4.26
CA GLU A 76 -16.38 5.46 5.11
C GLU A 76 -16.55 3.99 5.51
N VAL A 77 -16.50 3.07 4.54
CA VAL A 77 -16.62 1.62 4.80
C VAL A 77 -15.49 1.15 5.73
N LEU A 78 -14.24 1.54 5.45
CA LEU A 78 -13.10 1.14 6.27
C LEU A 78 -13.22 1.67 7.71
N ALA A 79 -13.62 2.93 7.90
CA ALA A 79 -13.82 3.50 9.23
C ALA A 79 -14.88 2.74 10.05
N LEU A 80 -15.98 2.36 9.40
CA LEU A 80 -17.05 1.57 10.05
C LEU A 80 -16.61 0.13 10.36
N CYS A 81 -15.77 -0.48 9.51
CA CYS A 81 -15.20 -1.81 9.77
C CYS A 81 -14.12 -1.78 10.88
N ASP A 82 -13.31 -0.73 10.94
CA ASP A 82 -12.27 -0.57 11.97
C ASP A 82 -12.87 -0.23 13.34
N TYR A 83 -14.01 0.47 13.37
CA TYR A 83 -14.75 0.74 14.61
C TYR A 83 -16.24 0.38 14.50
N PRO A 84 -16.60 -0.92 14.54
CA PRO A 84 -17.97 -1.40 14.32
C PRO A 84 -19.00 -0.87 15.31
N ALA A 85 -18.58 -0.40 16.49
CA ALA A 85 -19.49 0.20 17.48
C ALA A 85 -20.18 1.48 16.96
N LEU A 86 -19.65 2.11 15.90
CA LEU A 86 -20.33 3.20 15.21
C LEU A 86 -21.60 2.74 14.50
N LEU A 87 -21.66 1.50 14.02
CA LEU A 87 -22.84 1.01 13.30
C LEU A 87 -24.11 1.05 14.18
N ASP A 88 -23.96 0.92 15.50
CA ASP A 88 -25.08 0.91 16.45
C ASP A 88 -25.47 2.32 16.96
N LYS A 89 -24.79 3.38 16.49
CA LYS A 89 -25.08 4.76 16.89
C LYS A 89 -26.14 5.38 15.99
N SER A 90 -27.10 6.08 16.61
CA SER A 90 -28.17 6.79 15.92
C SER A 90 -27.65 7.88 14.96
N GLU A 91 -26.50 8.46 15.29
CA GLU A 91 -25.84 9.56 14.58
C GLU A 91 -25.14 9.09 13.30
N THR A 92 -24.90 7.79 13.14
CA THR A 92 -24.14 7.22 12.02
C THR A 92 -24.81 7.50 10.67
N HIS A 93 -26.14 7.45 10.62
CA HIS A 93 -26.90 7.81 9.42
C HIS A 93 -26.79 9.28 9.01
N ALA A 94 -26.37 10.16 9.92
CA ALA A 94 -26.10 11.56 9.61
C ALA A 94 -24.65 11.82 9.19
N LEU A 95 -23.73 10.90 9.52
CA LEU A 95 -22.28 11.05 9.29
C LEU A 95 -21.76 10.26 8.09
N PHE A 96 -22.43 9.16 7.72
CA PHE A 96 -21.98 8.24 6.69
C PHE A 96 -23.07 8.01 5.64
N SER A 97 -22.65 7.77 4.42
CA SER A 97 -23.53 7.38 3.33
C SER A 97 -24.24 6.04 3.60
N SER A 98 -25.49 5.91 3.16
CA SER A 98 -26.32 4.72 3.44
C SER A 98 -25.76 3.44 2.80
N ASP A 99 -25.13 3.57 1.63
CA ASP A 99 -24.45 2.50 0.92
C ASP A 99 -23.16 2.08 1.62
N ALA A 100 -22.38 3.02 2.19
CA ALA A 100 -21.22 2.67 3.00
C ALA A 100 -21.62 1.91 4.28
N ILE A 101 -22.67 2.35 4.96
CA ILE A 101 -23.22 1.65 6.14
C ILE A 101 -23.65 0.23 5.76
N ALA A 102 -24.43 0.08 4.69
CA ALA A 102 -24.88 -1.24 4.22
C ALA A 102 -23.71 -2.16 3.85
N ARG A 103 -22.68 -1.62 3.19
CA ARG A 103 -21.48 -2.37 2.82
C ARG A 103 -20.67 -2.78 4.06
N ALA A 104 -20.53 -1.90 5.05
CA ALA A 104 -19.83 -2.20 6.29
C ALA A 104 -20.53 -3.31 7.09
N TYR A 105 -21.87 -3.29 7.21
CA TYR A 105 -22.62 -4.39 7.82
C TYR A 105 -22.35 -5.72 7.13
N LYS A 106 -22.43 -5.75 5.79
CA LYS A 106 -22.17 -6.97 5.01
C LYS A 106 -20.76 -7.53 5.29
N ILE A 107 -19.75 -6.67 5.37
CA ILE A 107 -18.37 -7.08 5.65
C ILE A 107 -18.25 -7.59 7.08
N VAL A 108 -18.64 -6.80 8.08
CA VAL A 108 -18.46 -7.13 9.50
C VAL A 108 -19.22 -8.40 9.88
N ASP A 109 -20.43 -8.58 9.35
CA ASP A 109 -21.28 -9.74 9.67
C ASP A 109 -20.81 -11.04 8.99
N SER A 110 -20.01 -10.94 7.94
CA SER A 110 -19.36 -12.11 7.32
C SER A 110 -18.11 -12.58 8.08
N ILE A 111 -17.59 -11.76 9.00
CA ILE A 111 -16.42 -12.11 9.82
C ILE A 111 -16.88 -12.86 11.07
N PRO A 112 -16.36 -14.07 11.35
CA PRO A 112 -16.71 -14.81 12.56
C PRO A 112 -16.52 -13.97 13.83
N GLY A 113 -17.60 -13.85 14.62
CA GLY A 113 -17.61 -13.06 15.85
C GLY A 113 -17.49 -11.55 15.64
N ARG A 114 -17.67 -11.04 14.41
CA ARG A 114 -17.47 -9.62 14.04
C ARG A 114 -16.09 -9.08 14.47
N ALA A 115 -15.10 -9.98 14.59
CA ALA A 115 -13.78 -9.69 15.12
C ALA A 115 -12.82 -9.29 13.99
N THR A 116 -12.91 -8.05 13.52
CA THR A 116 -12.14 -7.53 12.38
C THR A 116 -10.61 -7.54 12.57
N GLY A 117 -10.14 -7.57 13.81
CA GLY A 117 -8.71 -7.70 14.15
C GLY A 117 -8.20 -9.12 14.37
N ALA A 118 -9.06 -10.14 14.27
CA ALA A 118 -8.64 -11.53 14.40
C ALA A 118 -7.94 -12.02 13.11
N TYR A 119 -7.05 -13.01 13.24
CA TYR A 119 -6.51 -13.68 12.07
C TYR A 119 -7.64 -14.34 11.28
N SER A 120 -7.66 -14.09 9.97
CA SER A 120 -8.49 -14.86 9.04
C SER A 120 -7.88 -16.24 8.81
N HIS A 121 -8.64 -17.12 8.16
CA HIS A 121 -8.04 -18.31 7.56
C HIS A 121 -6.90 -17.86 6.60
N SER A 122 -5.85 -18.67 6.47
CA SER A 122 -4.71 -18.39 5.59
C SER A 122 -5.07 -18.42 4.10
N GLN A 123 -6.21 -19.05 3.80
CA GLN A 123 -6.89 -19.03 2.51
C GLN A 123 -8.02 -17.99 2.58
N VAL A 124 -8.39 -17.43 1.43
CA VAL A 124 -9.26 -16.24 1.34
C VAL A 124 -10.52 -16.37 2.21
N MET A 125 -10.86 -15.31 2.96
CA MET A 125 -12.22 -15.13 3.47
C MET A 125 -13.14 -14.90 2.28
N THR A 126 -14.10 -15.79 2.02
CA THR A 126 -14.95 -15.77 0.82
C THR A 126 -15.85 -14.52 0.74
N MET A 127 -15.27 -13.39 0.35
CA MET A 127 -15.93 -12.12 0.02
C MET A 127 -16.20 -12.00 -1.49
N HIS A 128 -15.93 -13.07 -2.26
CA HIS A 128 -15.84 -13.07 -3.72
C HIS A 128 -17.15 -12.78 -4.47
N GLN A 129 -18.31 -12.83 -3.81
CA GLN A 129 -19.60 -12.72 -4.52
C GLN A 129 -19.84 -11.33 -5.14
N ASP A 130 -19.15 -10.29 -4.68
CA ASP A 130 -19.32 -8.92 -5.23
C ASP A 130 -18.32 -8.55 -6.33
N LEU A 131 -17.23 -9.32 -6.49
CA LEU A 131 -16.16 -9.04 -7.46
C LEU A 131 -16.46 -9.63 -8.86
N LEU A 132 -17.43 -10.53 -8.97
CA LEU A 132 -17.72 -11.28 -10.19
C LEU A 132 -18.74 -10.62 -11.13
N LEU A 133 -19.22 -9.41 -10.81
CA LEU A 133 -20.29 -8.76 -11.60
C LEU A 133 -19.79 -7.95 -12.80
N GLU A 134 -18.49 -7.73 -12.98
CA GLU A 134 -17.96 -6.98 -14.12
C GLU A 134 -17.06 -7.86 -15.01
N PRO A 135 -17.61 -8.49 -16.06
CA PRO A 135 -16.85 -9.41 -16.93
C PRO A 135 -15.75 -8.73 -17.77
N GLU A 136 -15.66 -7.40 -17.81
CA GLU A 136 -14.64 -6.69 -18.62
C GLU A 136 -13.30 -6.42 -17.90
N GLN A 137 -13.18 -6.72 -16.61
CA GLN A 137 -11.93 -6.46 -15.84
C GLN A 137 -11.06 -7.71 -15.56
N ALA A 138 -11.40 -8.87 -16.15
CA ALA A 138 -10.79 -10.17 -15.87
C ALA A 138 -9.37 -10.39 -16.45
N PHE A 139 -8.51 -9.38 -16.52
CA PHE A 139 -7.18 -9.50 -17.12
C PHE A 139 -6.06 -9.93 -16.16
N ILE A 140 -6.35 -10.27 -14.90
CA ILE A 140 -5.36 -10.84 -13.96
C ILE A 140 -6.00 -11.98 -13.16
N ASN A 141 -6.42 -13.05 -13.84
CA ASN A 141 -6.78 -14.31 -13.20
C ASN A 141 -5.68 -15.36 -13.47
N VAL A 142 -4.51 -15.15 -12.87
CA VAL A 142 -3.53 -16.23 -12.60
C VAL A 142 -2.90 -15.97 -11.24
N ILE A 143 -3.71 -16.04 -10.19
CA ILE A 143 -3.26 -16.40 -8.85
C ILE A 143 -4.22 -17.53 -8.47
N SER A 144 -3.68 -18.72 -8.19
CA SER A 144 -4.45 -19.90 -7.79
C SER A 144 -5.63 -19.51 -6.90
N GLU A 145 -6.82 -20.04 -7.22
CA GLU A 145 -8.15 -19.62 -6.77
C GLU A 145 -8.35 -19.42 -5.24
N ASP A 146 -7.36 -19.74 -4.40
CA ASP A 146 -7.51 -19.85 -2.95
C ASP A 146 -6.57 -18.96 -2.10
N MET A 147 -5.75 -18.08 -2.71
CA MET A 147 -4.81 -17.22 -1.96
C MET A 147 -4.99 -15.73 -2.27
N ALA A 148 -5.20 -14.93 -1.22
CA ALA A 148 -5.26 -13.47 -1.27
C ALA A 148 -3.94 -12.90 -0.74
N PRO A 149 -2.93 -12.71 -1.61
CA PRO A 149 -1.67 -12.11 -1.19
C PRO A 149 -1.90 -10.65 -0.77
N ALA A 150 -1.13 -10.16 0.21
CA ALA A 150 -1.25 -8.80 0.74
C ALA A 150 -1.09 -7.69 -0.33
N SER A 151 -0.45 -8.03 -1.46
CA SER A 151 -0.34 -7.22 -2.66
C SER A 151 -0.01 -8.10 -3.89
N SER A 152 -0.10 -7.52 -5.09
CA SER A 152 0.37 -8.16 -6.32
C SER A 152 1.87 -8.52 -6.27
N LEU A 153 2.70 -7.76 -5.55
CA LEU A 153 4.13 -8.06 -5.38
C LEU A 153 4.35 -9.34 -4.57
N SER A 154 3.60 -9.52 -3.47
CA SER A 154 3.64 -10.78 -2.73
C SER A 154 3.14 -11.96 -3.57
N ALA A 155 2.18 -11.74 -4.47
CA ALA A 155 1.73 -12.77 -5.41
C ALA A 155 2.86 -13.23 -6.34
N ILE A 156 3.60 -12.28 -6.92
CA ILE A 156 4.73 -12.56 -7.82
C ILE A 156 5.82 -13.36 -7.07
N GLN A 157 6.12 -13.00 -5.82
CA GLN A 157 7.12 -13.70 -5.02
C GLN A 157 6.72 -15.14 -4.65
N LEU A 158 5.43 -15.47 -4.66
CA LEU A 158 4.95 -16.83 -4.42
C LEU A 158 5.05 -17.74 -5.65
N LEU A 159 5.12 -17.15 -6.84
CA LEU A 159 5.12 -17.88 -8.11
C LEU A 159 6.53 -18.21 -8.63
N PHE A 160 7.58 -17.58 -8.08
CA PHE A 160 8.98 -17.70 -8.52
C PHE A 160 9.92 -17.95 -7.34
#